data_AF-A0A8B9H965-F1
#
_entry.id   AF-A0A8B9H965-F1
#
_cell.length_a   1.000
_cell.length_b   1.000
_cell.length_c   1.000
_cell.angle_alpha   90.00
_cell.angle_beta   90.00
_cell.angle_gamma   90.00
#
_symmetry.space_group_name_H-M   'P 1'
#
loop_
_entity.id
_entity.type
_entity.pdbx_description
1 polymer ?
#
loop_
_entity_poly.entity_id
_entity_poly.type
_entity_poly.pdbx_seq_one_letter_code
_entity_poly.pdbx_strand_id
1 'polypeptide(L)'
;MLNVPSQSFPAVGSQQRVAPSGQSRNKVALKPGHSLMDWIRLTKSGRDLTGLKGRLIDVTEEELKKHNTRNDCWTCIRGMVYNVSAYMDFHPGGEEELMRAAGIDGTDLFDQVHRWVNYESMLKECLVGRMVVKASTVLKGTGKIYPITLLTFREGLNICHSFFFFNRFDWFQTDETVTIVVYTKRKIPRSGCSVVDLHGNVLRVETLLGSWSYLLHWSKLSQCVHSVGKIQVCLRKAENTRWERVGQSLEGHDSFIRSKDRGLFYRDCVLVSKKEVTHDTQLFCFQLPPGTHMHIPMGRHVYLKASIQGSDIVKPYTPVDEVLRPPKNSNTTSTNIYFMIKVYPDGVFTPYLDNLDIGASVSISSPDGSFTVRSLRDVTHLYLLAAGTGFTPMARLLHLALQDLPTIRKTKLMFFNRQERDILWHSELEQLCSEEERCQIEYVLSEPAGSWTGRRGRIEAAMLQGFLERPGDSKCLVCVCGPTGFTELAVQLVKQQGFSEEEIHAFQG
;
A
#
# COMPACT_ATOMS: atom_id res chain seq x y z
N MET A 1 38.50 32.80 19.68
CA MET A 1 38.53 32.28 18.30
C MET A 1 38.92 30.82 18.37
N LEU A 2 37.99 29.90 18.13
CA LEU A 2 38.26 28.47 18.08
C LEU A 2 38.06 28.01 16.64
N ASN A 3 39.15 27.62 15.99
CA ASN A 3 39.18 27.04 14.65
C ASN A 3 38.53 25.66 14.70
N VAL A 4 37.37 25.51 14.09
CA VAL A 4 36.75 24.21 13.80
C VAL A 4 37.14 23.81 12.38
N PRO A 5 37.73 22.63 12.14
CA PRO A 5 38.07 22.18 10.79
C PRO A 5 36.81 21.96 9.97
N SER A 6 36.74 22.52 8.77
CA SER A 6 35.68 22.23 7.82
C SER A 6 35.81 20.80 7.30
N GLN A 7 35.10 19.85 7.92
CA GLN A 7 34.89 18.55 7.30
C GLN A 7 33.98 18.74 6.08
N SER A 8 34.48 18.39 4.90
CA SER A 8 33.68 18.38 3.68
C SER A 8 32.56 17.34 3.82
N PHE A 9 31.33 17.82 3.84
CA PHE A 9 30.13 17.00 3.80
C PHE A 9 29.72 16.73 2.34
N PRO A 10 29.43 15.48 1.93
CA PRO A 10 29.47 14.24 2.72
C PRO A 10 30.89 13.66 2.87
N ALA A 11 31.09 12.88 3.95
CA ALA A 11 32.34 12.19 4.29
C ALA A 11 32.93 11.39 3.11
N VAL A 12 34.27 11.35 3.02
CA VAL A 12 34.98 10.56 2.00
C VAL A 12 34.79 9.08 2.32
N GLY A 13 33.92 8.41 1.55
CA GLY A 13 33.45 7.04 1.79
C GLY A 13 31.93 6.91 2.02
N SER A 14 31.19 8.02 2.09
CA SER A 14 29.72 8.00 2.14
C SER A 14 29.12 7.38 0.89
N GLN A 15 28.08 6.54 1.06
CA GLN A 15 27.26 6.01 -0.03
C GLN A 15 26.61 7.11 -0.88
N GLN A 16 26.55 8.36 -0.39
CA GLN A 16 26.16 9.52 -1.19
C GLN A 16 27.16 9.89 -2.29
N ARG A 17 28.41 9.38 -2.26
CA ARG A 17 29.42 9.56 -3.32
C ARG A 17 29.54 8.38 -4.30
N VAL A 18 29.02 7.20 -3.97
CA VAL A 18 29.24 6.00 -4.80
C VAL A 18 28.03 5.79 -5.70
N ALA A 19 28.16 6.21 -6.96
CA ALA A 19 27.25 5.78 -8.02
C ALA A 19 27.54 4.30 -8.37
N PRO A 20 26.52 3.47 -8.66
CA PRO A 20 26.75 2.19 -9.33
C PRO A 20 27.38 2.48 -10.70
N SER A 21 28.48 1.81 -11.00
CA SER A 21 29.08 1.83 -12.32
C SER A 21 28.07 1.31 -13.35
N GLY A 22 27.52 2.21 -14.19
CA GLY A 22 26.80 1.80 -15.40
C GLY A 22 25.61 2.64 -15.86
N GLN A 23 25.01 3.50 -15.04
CA GLN A 23 23.96 4.44 -15.50
C GLN A 23 24.08 5.79 -14.79
N SER A 24 24.60 6.80 -15.48
CA SER A 24 24.58 8.17 -14.97
C SER A 24 23.14 8.68 -15.00
N ARG A 25 22.48 8.75 -13.84
CA ARG A 25 21.39 9.72 -13.67
C ARG A 25 22.01 11.09 -13.91
N ASN A 26 21.64 11.75 -15.00
CA ASN A 26 22.01 13.14 -15.28
C ASN A 26 21.38 14.03 -14.20
N LYS A 27 22.03 14.13 -13.04
CA LYS A 27 21.65 15.10 -12.01
C LYS A 27 22.08 16.47 -12.54
N VAL A 28 21.12 17.27 -12.95
CA VAL A 28 21.37 18.68 -13.31
C VAL A 28 21.74 19.41 -12.02
N ALA A 29 22.92 20.04 -11.99
CA ALA A 29 23.31 20.89 -10.88
C ALA A 29 22.38 22.11 -10.83
N LEU A 30 21.63 22.26 -9.74
CA LEU A 30 20.77 23.43 -9.54
C LEU A 30 21.63 24.69 -9.44
N LYS A 31 21.15 25.79 -10.04
CA LYS A 31 21.81 27.10 -9.94
C LYS A 31 21.87 27.53 -8.46
N PRO A 32 22.90 28.30 -8.04
CA PRO A 32 22.92 28.89 -6.70
C PRO A 32 21.60 29.62 -6.39
N GLY A 33 21.03 29.39 -5.19
CA GLY A 33 19.76 29.98 -4.77
C GLY A 33 18.48 29.28 -5.27
N HIS A 34 18.59 28.07 -5.84
CA HIS A 34 17.44 27.28 -6.31
C HIS A 34 17.31 25.94 -5.57
N SER A 35 17.71 25.90 -4.30
CA SER A 35 17.49 24.72 -3.46
C SER A 35 16.01 24.57 -3.07
N LEU A 36 15.65 23.40 -2.53
CA LEU A 36 14.31 23.19 -1.97
C LEU A 36 13.95 24.22 -0.88
N MET A 37 14.93 24.68 -0.10
CA MET A 37 14.70 25.71 0.93
C MET A 37 14.44 27.09 0.32
N ASP A 38 15.03 27.36 -0.84
CA ASP A 38 14.78 28.60 -1.60
C ASP A 38 13.39 28.56 -2.25
N TRP A 39 12.96 27.39 -2.72
CA TRP A 39 11.59 27.17 -3.18
C TRP A 39 10.57 27.42 -2.06
N ILE A 40 10.79 26.85 -0.86
CA ILE A 40 9.91 27.08 0.30
C ILE A 40 9.87 28.55 0.70
N ARG A 41 10.98 29.28 0.52
CA ARG A 41 11.02 30.73 0.79
C ARG A 41 10.23 31.51 -0.26
N LEU A 42 10.31 31.11 -1.53
CA LEU A 42 9.57 31.72 -2.63
C LEU A 42 8.06 31.51 -2.46
N THR A 43 7.61 30.30 -2.11
CA THR A 43 6.18 30.02 -1.88
C THR A 43 5.61 30.80 -0.69
N LYS A 44 6.44 31.11 0.32
CA LYS A 44 6.06 31.94 1.47
C LYS A 44 6.18 33.45 1.24
N SER A 45 6.64 33.90 0.07
CA SER A 45 6.83 35.32 -0.22
C SER A 45 5.54 36.10 -0.51
N GLY A 46 4.40 35.39 -0.65
CA GLY A 46 3.11 36.00 -1.03
C GLY A 46 3.02 36.38 -2.52
N ARG A 47 4.03 36.02 -3.32
CA ARG A 47 3.99 36.16 -4.77
C ARG A 47 2.97 35.19 -5.36
N ASP A 48 2.12 35.67 -6.26
CA ASP A 48 1.19 34.82 -7.00
C ASP A 48 1.96 33.94 -7.99
N LEU A 49 2.02 32.63 -7.71
CA LEU A 49 2.68 31.63 -8.55
C LEU A 49 1.71 30.99 -9.56
N THR A 50 0.41 31.24 -9.43
CA THR A 50 -0.63 30.73 -10.33
C THR A 50 -0.89 31.67 -11.50
N GLY A 51 -0.72 32.98 -11.28
CA GLY A 51 -1.12 34.05 -12.20
C GLY A 51 -2.63 34.38 -12.12
N LEU A 52 -3.38 33.73 -11.22
CA LEU A 52 -4.83 33.81 -11.10
C LEU A 52 -5.30 34.52 -9.83
N LYS A 53 -4.38 35.15 -9.07
CA LYS A 53 -4.64 35.88 -7.82
C LYS A 53 -5.47 35.07 -6.82
N GLY A 54 -5.18 33.77 -6.72
CA GLY A 54 -5.83 32.84 -5.80
C GLY A 54 -7.19 32.29 -6.25
N ARG A 55 -7.61 32.49 -7.52
CA ARG A 55 -8.82 31.89 -8.07
C ARG A 55 -8.51 30.51 -8.64
N LEU A 56 -9.25 29.50 -8.18
CA LEU A 56 -9.24 28.17 -8.78
C LEU A 56 -10.21 28.13 -9.97
N ILE A 57 -9.76 27.56 -11.09
CA ILE A 57 -10.57 27.45 -12.31
C ILE A 57 -10.75 25.99 -12.74
N ASP A 58 -11.83 25.75 -13.46
CA ASP A 58 -12.04 24.52 -14.20
C ASP A 58 -11.31 24.60 -15.53
N VAL A 59 -10.33 23.71 -15.75
CA VAL A 59 -9.43 23.72 -16.91
C VAL A 59 -9.86 22.64 -17.89
N THR A 60 -10.18 22.99 -19.14
CA THR A 60 -10.44 22.00 -20.18
C THR A 60 -9.14 21.54 -20.84
N GLU A 61 -9.18 20.41 -21.55
CA GLU A 61 -8.00 19.92 -22.29
C GLU A 61 -7.52 20.93 -23.34
N GLU A 62 -8.45 21.67 -23.97
CA GLU A 62 -8.10 22.70 -24.94
C GLU A 62 -7.43 23.91 -24.28
N GLU A 63 -7.80 24.25 -23.04
CA GLU A 63 -7.15 25.31 -22.28
C GLU A 63 -5.75 24.89 -21.83
N LEU A 64 -5.62 23.67 -21.27
CA LEU A 64 -4.34 23.14 -20.81
C LEU A 64 -3.27 23.18 -21.92
N LYS A 65 -3.65 22.82 -23.15
CA LYS A 65 -2.75 22.80 -24.33
C LYS A 65 -2.15 24.16 -24.70
N LYS A 66 -2.74 25.28 -24.27
CA LYS A 66 -2.22 26.62 -24.54
C LYS A 66 -0.99 26.95 -23.70
N HIS A 67 -0.83 26.31 -22.56
CA HIS A 67 0.21 26.59 -21.57
C HIS A 67 1.36 25.57 -21.67
N ASN A 68 2.10 25.64 -22.77
CA ASN A 68 3.13 24.65 -23.13
C ASN A 68 4.55 25.26 -23.30
N THR A 69 4.80 26.44 -22.75
CA THR A 69 6.08 27.16 -22.90
C THR A 69 6.78 27.35 -21.56
N ARG A 70 8.10 27.55 -21.54
CA ARG A 70 8.88 27.73 -20.29
C ARG A 70 8.26 28.74 -19.31
N ASN A 71 7.88 29.91 -19.82
CA ASN A 71 7.35 31.00 -19.00
C ASN A 71 5.84 30.90 -18.75
N ASP A 72 5.17 29.91 -19.36
CA ASP A 72 3.75 29.63 -19.23
C ASP A 72 3.50 28.13 -19.44
N CYS A 73 3.73 27.35 -18.39
CA CYS A 73 3.78 25.88 -18.40
C CYS A 73 2.82 25.33 -17.36
N TRP A 74 1.71 24.78 -17.83
CA TRP A 74 0.77 24.08 -16.98
C TRP A 74 0.88 22.58 -17.23
N THR A 75 0.76 21.79 -16.17
CA THR A 75 0.70 20.33 -16.27
C THR A 75 -0.47 19.83 -15.46
N CYS A 76 -1.19 18.84 -15.97
CA CYS A 76 -2.14 18.09 -15.17
C CYS A 76 -1.43 16.90 -14.50
N ILE A 77 -1.67 16.72 -13.21
CA ILE A 77 -1.22 15.56 -12.43
C ILE A 77 -2.42 15.09 -11.60
N ARG A 78 -2.87 13.86 -11.85
CA ARG A 78 -3.99 13.18 -11.17
C ARG A 78 -5.27 14.02 -11.12
N GLY A 79 -5.57 14.71 -12.23
CA GLY A 79 -6.79 15.50 -12.41
C GLY A 79 -6.73 16.94 -11.85
N MET A 80 -5.59 17.34 -11.29
CA MET A 80 -5.34 18.71 -10.83
C MET A 80 -4.31 19.40 -11.74
N VAL A 81 -4.54 20.66 -12.07
CA VAL A 81 -3.67 21.47 -12.94
C VAL A 81 -2.79 22.37 -12.10
N TYR A 82 -1.49 22.38 -12.40
CA TYR A 82 -0.49 23.20 -11.73
C TYR A 82 0.26 24.08 -12.74
N ASN A 83 0.44 25.35 -12.41
CA ASN A 83 1.34 26.24 -13.13
C ASN A 83 2.76 26.07 -12.59
N VAL A 84 3.59 25.32 -13.30
CA VAL A 84 4.95 24.94 -12.87
C VAL A 84 6.04 25.86 -13.42
N SER A 85 5.68 26.97 -14.09
CA SER A 85 6.65 27.92 -14.66
C SER A 85 7.66 28.44 -13.65
N ALA A 86 7.21 28.80 -12.45
CA ALA A 86 8.11 29.29 -11.39
C ALA A 86 8.98 28.17 -10.78
N TYR A 87 8.57 26.90 -10.94
CA TYR A 87 9.23 25.74 -10.36
C TYR A 87 10.32 25.15 -11.26
N MET A 88 10.39 25.54 -12.54
CA MET A 88 11.34 24.97 -13.52
C MET A 88 12.79 25.05 -13.08
N ASP A 89 13.21 26.19 -12.53
CA ASP A 89 14.60 26.40 -12.08
C ASP A 89 14.89 25.66 -10.74
N PHE A 90 13.88 25.14 -10.04
CA PHE A 90 14.00 24.43 -8.75
C PHE A 90 13.86 22.91 -8.87
N HIS A 91 13.49 22.40 -10.04
CA HIS A 91 13.26 20.97 -10.26
C HIS A 91 14.60 20.19 -10.31
N PRO A 92 14.83 19.20 -9.43
CA PRO A 92 16.11 18.46 -9.37
C PRO A 92 16.42 17.63 -10.62
N GLY A 93 15.41 17.31 -11.42
CA GLY A 93 15.55 16.62 -12.71
C GLY A 93 15.82 17.55 -13.90
N GLY A 94 15.87 18.87 -13.67
CA GLY A 94 16.06 19.87 -14.72
C GLY A 94 14.76 20.30 -15.42
N GLU A 95 14.87 21.37 -16.21
CA GLU A 95 13.76 21.98 -16.97
C GLU A 95 13.21 21.04 -18.05
N GLU A 96 14.09 20.29 -18.73
CA GLU A 96 13.72 19.42 -19.84
C GLU A 96 12.67 18.36 -19.44
N GLU A 97 12.80 17.78 -18.25
CA GLU A 97 11.84 16.76 -17.76
C GLU A 97 10.46 17.34 -17.45
N LEU A 98 10.38 18.59 -16.96
CA LEU A 98 9.09 19.26 -16.75
C LEU A 98 8.45 19.67 -18.08
N MET A 99 9.25 20.12 -19.05
CA MET A 99 8.76 20.51 -20.37
C MET A 99 8.11 19.36 -21.15
N ARG A 100 8.46 18.10 -20.85
CA ARG A 100 7.80 16.92 -21.45
C ARG A 100 6.33 16.78 -21.06
N ALA A 101 5.93 17.35 -19.93
CA ALA A 101 4.55 17.35 -19.43
C ALA A 101 3.85 18.70 -19.65
N ALA A 102 4.48 19.66 -20.34
CA ALA A 102 3.91 20.98 -20.56
C ALA A 102 2.68 20.92 -21.47
N GLY A 103 1.57 21.49 -20.99
CA GLY A 103 0.30 21.60 -21.69
C GLY A 103 -0.47 20.28 -21.85
N ILE A 104 -0.11 19.22 -21.11
CA ILE A 104 -0.76 17.90 -21.20
C ILE A 104 -1.03 17.29 -19.82
N ASP A 105 -1.78 16.18 -19.81
CA ASP A 105 -1.88 15.32 -18.62
C ASP A 105 -0.59 14.51 -18.45
N GLY A 106 0.29 15.00 -17.57
CA GLY A 106 1.58 14.43 -17.26
C GLY A 106 1.52 13.32 -16.20
N THR A 107 0.34 12.86 -15.78
CA THR A 107 0.19 11.88 -14.68
C THR A 107 1.06 10.64 -14.89
N ASP A 108 1.05 10.05 -16.09
CA ASP A 108 1.83 8.84 -16.38
C ASP A 108 3.34 9.10 -16.39
N LEU A 109 3.77 10.28 -16.88
CA LEU A 109 5.19 10.69 -16.85
C LEU A 109 5.66 10.93 -15.42
N PHE A 110 4.81 11.58 -14.62
CA PHE A 110 5.06 11.82 -13.21
C PHE A 110 5.15 10.49 -12.43
N ASP A 111 4.22 9.56 -12.64
CA ASP A 111 4.17 8.27 -11.93
C ASP A 111 5.29 7.30 -12.31
N GLN A 112 5.99 7.53 -13.43
CA GLN A 112 7.17 6.72 -13.79
C GLN A 112 8.41 7.11 -13.00
N VAL A 113 8.58 8.40 -12.71
CA VAL A 113 9.84 8.93 -12.15
C VAL A 113 9.66 9.42 -10.70
N HIS A 114 8.49 9.98 -10.38
CA HIS A 114 8.21 10.74 -9.17
C HIS A 114 6.98 10.24 -8.40
N ARG A 115 6.54 9.00 -8.62
CA ARG A 115 5.34 8.39 -7.98
C ARG A 115 5.19 8.67 -6.49
N TRP A 116 6.32 8.72 -5.78
CA TRP A 116 6.41 8.81 -4.33
C TRP A 116 6.73 10.23 -3.81
N VAL A 117 6.83 11.22 -4.69
CA VAL A 117 7.09 12.61 -4.32
C VAL A 117 5.77 13.27 -3.92
N ASN A 118 5.75 13.96 -2.77
CA ASN A 118 4.61 14.74 -2.32
C ASN A 118 4.49 16.07 -3.10
N TYR A 119 4.14 15.96 -4.38
CA TYR A 119 3.98 17.12 -5.27
C TYR A 119 2.83 18.03 -4.82
N GLU A 120 1.78 17.49 -4.18
CA GLU A 120 0.63 18.26 -3.70
C GLU A 120 1.04 19.30 -2.65
N SER A 121 1.93 18.94 -1.73
CA SER A 121 2.50 19.89 -0.76
C SER A 121 3.48 20.84 -1.42
N MET A 122 4.35 20.34 -2.31
CA MET A 122 5.40 21.13 -2.95
C MET A 122 4.86 22.18 -3.93
N LEU A 123 3.79 21.85 -4.65
CA LEU A 123 3.18 22.67 -5.70
C LEU A 123 1.84 23.27 -5.27
N LYS A 124 1.51 23.23 -3.98
CA LYS A 124 0.24 23.76 -3.45
C LYS A 124 -0.05 25.19 -3.93
N GLU A 125 0.96 26.06 -3.84
CA GLU A 125 0.85 27.47 -4.24
C GLU A 125 0.86 27.67 -5.77
N CYS A 126 1.12 26.62 -6.54
CA CYS A 126 1.07 26.58 -8.00
C CYS A 126 -0.26 26.03 -8.53
N LEU A 127 -1.21 25.68 -7.66
CA LEU A 127 -2.46 25.03 -8.04
C LEU A 127 -3.37 25.99 -8.82
N VAL A 128 -3.66 25.64 -10.07
CA VAL A 128 -4.55 26.39 -10.97
C VAL A 128 -6.00 25.95 -10.79
N GLY A 129 -6.24 24.65 -10.63
CA GLY A 129 -7.58 24.11 -10.42
C GLY A 129 -7.74 22.69 -10.94
N ARG A 130 -8.95 22.31 -11.35
CA ARG A 130 -9.31 20.93 -11.69
C ARG A 130 -9.46 20.75 -13.20
N MET A 131 -9.03 19.60 -13.73
CA MET A 131 -9.31 19.22 -15.11
C MET A 131 -10.77 18.83 -15.31
N VAL A 132 -11.41 19.39 -16.34
CA VAL A 132 -12.77 19.05 -16.78
C VAL A 132 -12.71 18.19 -18.03
N VAL A 133 -13.25 16.97 -17.92
CA VAL A 133 -13.40 16.05 -19.05
C VAL A 133 -14.80 16.24 -19.63
N LYS A 134 -14.90 16.50 -20.95
CA LYS A 134 -16.20 16.55 -21.63
C LYS A 134 -16.91 15.21 -21.50
N ALA A 135 -18.11 15.20 -20.92
CA ALA A 135 -19.00 14.05 -20.99
C ALA A 135 -19.37 13.79 -22.45
N SER A 136 -18.94 12.66 -23.00
CA SER A 136 -19.38 12.18 -24.32
C SER A 136 -20.91 12.01 -24.30
N THR A 137 -21.59 12.71 -25.20
CA THR A 137 -23.04 12.78 -25.40
C THR A 137 -23.73 11.42 -25.36
N VAL A 138 -24.53 11.18 -24.31
CA VAL A 138 -25.50 10.08 -24.24
C VAL A 138 -26.76 10.50 -25.01
N LEU A 139 -27.06 9.81 -26.10
CA LEU A 139 -28.31 9.95 -26.86
C LEU A 139 -29.51 9.64 -25.96
N LYS A 140 -30.44 10.59 -25.83
CA LYS A 140 -31.75 10.40 -25.20
C LYS A 140 -32.59 9.45 -26.06
N GLY A 141 -32.92 8.27 -25.54
CA GLY A 141 -33.91 7.36 -26.11
C GLY A 141 -35.15 7.25 -25.21
N THR A 142 -36.28 7.75 -25.69
CA THR A 142 -37.62 7.62 -25.09
C THR A 142 -38.09 6.16 -25.07
N GLY A 143 -38.80 5.77 -24.01
CA GLY A 143 -39.12 4.37 -23.72
C GLY A 143 -40.12 3.67 -24.66
N LYS A 144 -40.05 2.32 -24.61
CA LYS A 144 -41.18 1.37 -24.67
C LYS A 144 -40.69 0.00 -24.21
N ILE A 145 -41.52 -0.66 -23.39
CA ILE A 145 -41.29 -1.99 -22.80
C ILE A 145 -41.71 -3.07 -23.80
N TYR A 146 -40.87 -4.09 -24.01
CA TYR A 146 -41.28 -5.36 -24.63
C TYR A 146 -40.65 -6.55 -23.88
N PRO A 147 -41.38 -7.68 -23.73
CA PRO A 147 -40.93 -8.82 -22.95
C PRO A 147 -39.88 -9.67 -23.68
N ILE A 148 -39.12 -10.40 -22.87
CA ILE A 148 -37.90 -11.16 -23.20
C ILE A 148 -38.23 -12.38 -24.07
N THR A 149 -37.56 -12.51 -25.22
CA THR A 149 -37.41 -13.78 -25.93
C THR A 149 -35.93 -14.15 -26.01
N LEU A 150 -35.60 -15.34 -25.52
CA LEU A 150 -34.29 -15.97 -25.51
C LEU A 150 -33.82 -16.25 -26.95
N LEU A 151 -32.74 -15.60 -27.40
CA LEU A 151 -32.04 -15.96 -28.63
C LEU A 151 -30.56 -16.23 -28.32
N THR A 152 -30.14 -17.41 -28.74
CA THR A 152 -28.81 -17.99 -28.62
C THR A 152 -27.76 -17.20 -29.40
N PHE A 153 -26.65 -16.87 -28.76
CA PHE A 153 -25.53 -16.16 -29.38
C PHE A 153 -24.58 -17.15 -30.08
N ARG A 154 -24.30 -16.88 -31.35
CA ARG A 154 -23.09 -17.33 -32.06
C ARG A 154 -21.98 -16.27 -31.93
N GLU A 155 -20.76 -16.76 -32.06
CA GLU A 155 -19.45 -16.19 -31.76
C GLU A 155 -19.17 -14.75 -32.25
N GLY A 156 -18.34 -14.03 -31.47
CA GLY A 156 -17.49 -12.96 -31.98
C GLY A 156 -17.55 -11.63 -31.24
N LEU A 157 -16.55 -11.41 -30.37
CA LEU A 157 -15.98 -10.13 -29.90
C LEU A 157 -16.79 -9.19 -28.96
N ASN A 158 -16.09 -8.77 -27.90
CA ASN A 158 -16.36 -7.70 -26.92
C ASN A 158 -17.26 -8.01 -25.71
N ILE A 159 -16.70 -8.82 -24.81
CA ILE A 159 -17.08 -8.88 -23.39
C ILE A 159 -16.50 -7.65 -22.68
N CYS A 160 -17.36 -6.87 -22.03
CA CYS A 160 -17.26 -6.49 -20.59
C CYS A 160 -17.87 -5.10 -20.29
N HIS A 161 -19.15 -4.89 -20.61
CA HIS A 161 -19.92 -3.75 -20.08
C HIS A 161 -21.31 -4.15 -19.53
N SER A 162 -21.58 -5.45 -19.32
CA SER A 162 -22.87 -5.94 -18.79
C SER A 162 -22.82 -6.56 -17.39
N PHE A 163 -21.68 -6.56 -16.68
CA PHE A 163 -21.57 -7.20 -15.36
C PHE A 163 -22.00 -6.33 -14.15
N PHE A 164 -22.45 -5.10 -14.37
CA PHE A 164 -22.59 -4.09 -13.31
C PHE A 164 -24.02 -3.64 -12.95
N PHE A 165 -25.07 -4.28 -13.46
CA PHE A 165 -26.44 -3.95 -13.07
C PHE A 165 -27.04 -4.96 -12.08
N PHE A 166 -27.92 -4.44 -11.21
CA PHE A 166 -28.62 -5.00 -10.04
C PHE A 166 -27.95 -4.75 -8.67
N ASN A 167 -28.69 -4.04 -7.81
CA ASN A 167 -28.42 -3.65 -6.41
C ASN A 167 -27.38 -4.55 -5.72
N ARG A 168 -26.25 -3.95 -5.31
CA ARG A 168 -25.13 -4.66 -4.67
C ARG A 168 -25.15 -4.61 -3.17
N PHE A 169 -26.04 -3.82 -2.59
CA PHE A 169 -26.37 -3.91 -1.18
C PHE A 169 -27.89 -3.84 -1.01
N ASP A 170 -28.36 -4.35 0.12
CA ASP A 170 -29.73 -4.20 0.60
C ASP A 170 -29.66 -3.96 2.11
N TRP A 171 -30.75 -3.52 2.71
CA TRP A 171 -30.82 -3.34 4.14
C TRP A 171 -32.21 -3.66 4.67
N PHE A 172 -32.24 -4.16 5.90
CA PHE A 172 -33.46 -4.41 6.63
C PHE A 172 -33.26 -4.01 8.08
N GLN A 173 -34.34 -3.93 8.84
CA GLN A 173 -34.29 -3.52 10.25
C GLN A 173 -35.23 -4.36 11.10
N THR A 174 -34.88 -4.48 12.37
CA THR A 174 -35.74 -4.92 13.45
C THR A 174 -36.09 -3.70 14.32
N ASP A 175 -36.77 -3.91 15.44
CA ASP A 175 -37.00 -2.83 16.41
C ASP A 175 -35.69 -2.31 17.03
N GLU A 176 -34.66 -3.16 17.13
CA GLU A 176 -33.40 -2.83 17.80
C GLU A 176 -32.22 -2.65 16.85
N THR A 177 -32.30 -3.15 15.61
CA THR A 177 -31.13 -3.22 14.72
C THR A 177 -31.45 -2.81 13.28
N VAL A 178 -30.43 -2.39 12.55
CA VAL A 178 -30.42 -2.12 11.11
C VAL A 178 -29.30 -2.93 10.49
N THR A 179 -29.62 -3.90 9.66
CA THR A 179 -28.63 -4.74 8.99
C THR A 179 -28.47 -4.32 7.54
N ILE A 180 -27.26 -3.95 7.17
CA ILE A 180 -26.85 -3.68 5.79
C ILE A 180 -26.14 -4.92 5.26
N VAL A 181 -26.52 -5.40 4.08
CA VAL A 181 -25.96 -6.59 3.44
C VAL A 181 -25.33 -6.20 2.11
N VAL A 182 -24.04 -6.48 1.92
CA VAL A 182 -23.35 -6.28 0.65
C VAL A 182 -23.23 -7.61 -0.11
N TYR A 183 -23.84 -7.67 -1.28
CA TYR A 183 -23.83 -8.79 -2.21
C TYR A 183 -22.66 -8.68 -3.18
N THR A 184 -21.55 -9.32 -2.82
CA THR A 184 -20.33 -9.32 -3.64
C THR A 184 -20.43 -10.19 -4.90
N LYS A 185 -21.43 -11.09 -4.97
CA LYS A 185 -21.59 -12.14 -6.00
C LYS A 185 -20.32 -12.99 -6.22
N ARG A 186 -19.42 -13.02 -5.23
CA ARG A 186 -18.12 -13.70 -5.25
C ARG A 186 -17.87 -14.31 -3.86
N LYS A 187 -17.10 -15.41 -3.81
CA LYS A 187 -16.63 -15.94 -2.52
C LYS A 187 -15.74 -14.90 -1.85
N ILE A 188 -16.11 -14.51 -0.62
CA ILE A 188 -15.31 -13.63 0.23
C ILE A 188 -14.14 -14.46 0.76
N PRO A 189 -12.89 -13.98 0.67
CA PRO A 189 -11.75 -14.65 1.29
C PRO A 189 -11.99 -14.80 2.80
N ARG A 190 -11.58 -15.93 3.40
CA ARG A 190 -11.55 -16.07 4.87
C ARG A 190 -10.72 -14.96 5.51
N SER A 191 -9.66 -14.55 4.81
CA SER A 191 -8.82 -13.40 5.13
C SER A 191 -9.49 -12.05 4.81
N GLY A 192 -10.79 -11.90 5.06
CA GLY A 192 -11.61 -10.67 5.03
C GLY A 192 -11.27 -9.57 4.02
N CYS A 193 -12.24 -9.14 3.22
CA CYS A 193 -12.02 -8.13 2.18
C CYS A 193 -12.69 -6.78 2.45
N SER A 194 -13.06 -6.47 3.68
CA SER A 194 -13.82 -5.26 4.01
C SER A 194 -13.23 -4.46 5.16
N VAL A 195 -13.40 -3.15 5.06
CA VAL A 195 -13.13 -2.18 6.13
C VAL A 195 -14.44 -1.48 6.43
N VAL A 196 -14.83 -1.49 7.69
CA VAL A 196 -16.00 -0.78 8.20
C VAL A 196 -15.51 0.25 9.21
N ASP A 197 -15.85 1.51 9.02
CA ASP A 197 -15.59 2.58 9.97
C ASP A 197 -16.90 3.24 10.35
N LEU A 198 -17.25 3.18 11.62
CA LEU A 198 -18.32 3.95 12.19
C LEU A 198 -17.72 4.98 13.15
N HIS A 199 -17.69 6.25 12.73
CA HIS A 199 -17.19 7.35 13.55
C HIS A 199 -18.25 8.43 13.69
N GLY A 200 -18.65 8.70 14.93
CA GLY A 200 -19.83 9.52 15.22
C GLY A 200 -21.06 8.94 14.53
N ASN A 201 -21.64 9.72 13.62
CA ASN A 201 -22.82 9.33 12.85
C ASN A 201 -22.49 8.96 11.39
N VAL A 202 -21.21 8.78 11.05
CA VAL A 202 -20.74 8.48 9.70
C VAL A 202 -20.32 7.02 9.61
N LEU A 203 -20.89 6.28 8.66
CA LEU A 203 -20.51 4.91 8.34
C LEU A 203 -19.86 4.87 6.97
N ARG A 204 -18.66 4.33 6.92
CA ARG A 204 -17.92 4.00 5.72
C ARG A 204 -17.73 2.49 5.65
N VAL A 205 -18.27 1.86 4.62
CA VAL A 205 -18.04 0.44 4.32
C VAL A 205 -17.32 0.35 2.99
N GLU A 206 -16.09 -0.13 3.04
CA GLU A 206 -15.27 -0.36 1.85
C GLU A 206 -15.05 -1.85 1.66
N THR A 207 -15.30 -2.36 0.45
CA THR A 207 -15.10 -3.77 0.10
C THR A 207 -14.15 -3.90 -1.08
N LEU A 208 -13.06 -4.65 -0.89
CA LEU A 208 -12.02 -4.91 -1.88
C LEU A 208 -12.38 -6.15 -2.71
N LEU A 209 -12.70 -5.95 -3.99
CA LEU A 209 -13.18 -6.95 -4.94
C LEU A 209 -12.18 -7.17 -6.08
N GLY A 210 -10.98 -7.66 -5.76
CA GLY A 210 -9.89 -7.83 -6.72
C GLY A 210 -9.26 -6.49 -7.08
N SER A 211 -9.32 -6.10 -8.36
CA SER A 211 -8.83 -4.81 -8.86
C SER A 211 -9.81 -3.64 -8.66
N TRP A 212 -10.91 -3.86 -7.96
CA TRP A 212 -11.95 -2.87 -7.69
C TRP A 212 -12.18 -2.71 -6.18
N SER A 213 -12.50 -1.50 -5.76
CA SER A 213 -13.04 -1.18 -4.45
C SER A 213 -14.50 -0.74 -4.60
N TYR A 214 -15.37 -1.24 -3.74
CA TYR A 214 -16.76 -0.81 -3.61
C TYR A 214 -16.92 0.00 -2.34
N LEU A 215 -17.50 1.19 -2.44
CA LEU A 215 -17.69 2.09 -1.32
C LEU A 215 -19.17 2.33 -1.05
N LEU A 216 -19.57 2.15 0.21
CA LEU A 216 -20.82 2.65 0.74
C LEU A 216 -20.50 3.66 1.85
N HIS A 217 -21.08 4.84 1.73
CA HIS A 217 -20.75 5.96 2.62
C HIS A 217 -22.01 6.73 3.01
N TRP A 218 -22.30 6.79 4.31
CA TRP A 218 -23.50 7.43 4.85
C TRP A 218 -23.20 8.28 6.08
N SER A 219 -24.06 9.26 6.33
CA SER A 219 -24.13 10.04 7.57
C SER A 219 -25.49 9.86 8.28
N LYS A 220 -25.56 10.33 9.53
CA LYS A 220 -26.74 10.34 10.43
C LYS A 220 -27.19 8.95 10.91
N LEU A 221 -26.25 8.11 11.33
CA LEU A 221 -26.52 6.77 11.83
C LEU A 221 -26.49 6.70 13.36
N SER A 222 -27.35 5.88 13.96
CA SER A 222 -27.21 5.44 15.35
C SER A 222 -26.41 4.12 15.45
N GLN A 223 -25.74 3.90 16.58
CA GLN A 223 -24.45 3.19 16.68
C GLN A 223 -24.43 1.64 16.68
N CYS A 224 -23.25 1.11 16.30
CA CYS A 224 -22.59 -0.19 16.60
C CYS A 224 -22.77 -1.36 15.61
N VAL A 225 -21.66 -1.88 15.07
CA VAL A 225 -21.54 -2.86 13.97
C VAL A 225 -21.20 -4.28 14.46
N HIS A 226 -21.89 -5.31 13.95
CA HIS A 226 -21.41 -6.70 13.95
C HIS A 226 -21.38 -7.31 12.53
N SER A 227 -20.43 -8.22 12.26
CA SER A 227 -20.29 -8.91 10.97
C SER A 227 -20.15 -10.43 11.10
N VAL A 228 -20.89 -11.19 10.30
CA VAL A 228 -20.75 -12.66 10.18
C VAL A 228 -20.99 -13.10 8.71
N GLY A 229 -20.03 -13.82 8.12
CA GLY A 229 -20.20 -14.80 7.02
C GLY A 229 -20.66 -14.32 5.63
N LYS A 230 -21.26 -13.14 5.54
CA LYS A 230 -21.49 -12.26 4.39
C LYS A 230 -21.00 -10.88 4.84
N ILE A 231 -20.71 -9.93 3.94
CA ILE A 231 -20.40 -8.56 4.40
C ILE A 231 -21.71 -7.96 4.89
N GLN A 232 -22.01 -8.25 6.15
CA GLN A 232 -23.14 -7.76 6.88
C GLN A 232 -22.61 -6.78 7.90
N VAL A 233 -23.25 -5.62 7.95
CA VAL A 233 -22.98 -4.56 8.89
C VAL A 233 -24.27 -4.38 9.67
N CYS A 234 -24.33 -4.98 10.85
CA CYS A 234 -25.49 -4.88 11.74
C CYS A 234 -25.30 -3.72 12.71
N LEU A 235 -26.02 -2.63 12.49
CA LEU A 235 -26.10 -1.45 13.33
C LEU A 235 -27.12 -1.64 14.46
N ARG A 236 -26.84 -1.21 15.69
CA ARG A 236 -27.85 -1.10 16.75
C ARG A 236 -28.52 0.28 16.71
N LYS A 237 -29.82 0.30 16.98
CA LYS A 237 -30.56 1.56 17.05
C LYS A 237 -30.35 2.21 18.41
N ALA A 238 -30.17 3.53 18.44
CA ALA A 238 -30.18 4.29 19.69
C ALA A 238 -31.60 4.39 20.28
N GLU A 239 -32.60 4.45 19.40
CA GLU A 239 -34.02 4.47 19.75
C GLU A 239 -34.76 3.42 18.92
N ASN A 240 -35.75 2.76 19.51
CA ASN A 240 -36.55 1.73 18.83
C ASN A 240 -37.57 2.34 17.86
N THR A 241 -37.10 3.20 16.97
CA THR A 241 -37.90 3.85 15.93
C THR A 241 -37.63 3.19 14.57
N ARG A 242 -38.66 3.19 13.72
CA ARG A 242 -38.53 2.67 12.35
C ARG A 242 -37.78 3.68 11.49
N TRP A 243 -36.71 3.23 10.85
CA TRP A 243 -35.93 4.01 9.90
C TRP A 243 -36.60 3.97 8.52
N GLU A 244 -36.76 5.11 7.86
CA GLU A 244 -37.25 5.16 6.47
C GLU A 244 -36.13 4.92 5.45
N ARG A 245 -34.89 5.20 5.86
CA ARG A 245 -33.66 5.06 5.07
C ARG A 245 -32.50 4.79 6.02
N VAL A 246 -31.42 4.18 5.52
CA VAL A 246 -30.19 3.94 6.29
C VAL A 246 -29.59 5.27 6.76
N GLY A 247 -29.36 6.21 5.85
CA GLY A 247 -28.79 7.51 6.20
C GLY A 247 -28.73 8.42 4.97
N GLN A 248 -28.08 9.56 5.13
CA GLN A 248 -27.83 10.47 4.00
C GLN A 248 -26.54 10.04 3.30
N SER A 249 -26.63 9.68 2.02
CA SER A 249 -25.49 9.30 1.18
C SER A 249 -24.45 10.42 1.14
N LEU A 250 -23.18 10.04 1.30
CA LEU A 250 -22.03 10.94 1.21
C LEU A 250 -21.28 10.73 -0.10
N GLU A 251 -20.19 11.48 -0.31
CA GLU A 251 -19.34 11.36 -1.48
C GLU A 251 -18.84 9.92 -1.66
N GLY A 252 -18.89 9.44 -2.91
CA GLY A 252 -18.47 8.09 -3.28
C GLY A 252 -19.42 6.98 -2.82
N HIS A 253 -20.60 7.30 -2.28
CA HIS A 253 -21.61 6.32 -1.92
C HIS A 253 -22.06 5.50 -3.15
N ASP A 254 -22.14 4.17 -2.96
CA ASP A 254 -22.53 3.18 -3.98
C ASP A 254 -21.67 3.25 -5.26
N SER A 255 -20.36 3.47 -5.08
CA SER A 255 -19.43 3.65 -6.21
C SER A 255 -18.40 2.53 -6.33
N PHE A 256 -17.97 2.28 -7.57
CA PHE A 256 -16.87 1.39 -7.91
C PHE A 256 -15.67 2.19 -8.37
N ILE A 257 -14.54 2.01 -7.69
CA ILE A 257 -13.29 2.67 -8.05
C ILE A 257 -12.25 1.58 -8.27
N ARG A 258 -11.39 1.71 -9.29
CA ARG A 258 -10.28 0.77 -9.45
C ARG A 258 -9.34 0.92 -8.26
N SER A 259 -8.85 -0.19 -7.71
CA SER A 259 -8.00 -0.18 -6.50
C SER A 259 -6.77 0.73 -6.64
N LYS A 260 -6.26 0.93 -7.86
CA LYS A 260 -5.14 1.82 -8.18
C LYS A 260 -5.48 3.32 -8.14
N ASP A 261 -6.75 3.66 -8.38
CA ASP A 261 -7.24 5.05 -8.42
C ASP A 261 -7.85 5.46 -7.07
N ARG A 262 -7.77 4.57 -6.08
CA ARG A 262 -8.38 4.73 -4.76
C ARG A 262 -7.46 5.54 -3.84
N GLY A 263 -8.00 6.62 -3.26
CA GLY A 263 -7.35 7.34 -2.16
C GLY A 263 -7.25 6.52 -0.87
N LEU A 264 -6.15 6.69 -0.13
CA LEU A 264 -5.98 6.06 1.18
C LEU A 264 -6.86 6.76 2.22
N PHE A 265 -7.74 5.99 2.88
CA PHE A 265 -8.48 6.46 4.04
C PHE A 265 -7.73 6.05 5.30
N TYR A 266 -7.55 6.96 6.26
CA TYR A 266 -6.83 6.72 7.51
C TYR A 266 -7.77 6.74 8.71
N ARG A 267 -7.43 5.98 9.75
CA ARG A 267 -8.02 6.14 11.09
C ARG A 267 -6.94 6.14 12.15
N ASP A 268 -7.18 6.83 13.25
CA ASP A 268 -6.24 6.88 14.36
C ASP A 268 -6.36 5.63 15.22
N CYS A 269 -5.25 4.91 15.36
CA CYS A 269 -5.15 3.69 16.14
C CYS A 269 -4.23 3.94 17.33
N VAL A 270 -4.64 3.45 18.50
CA VAL A 270 -3.93 3.68 19.76
C VAL A 270 -2.85 2.61 19.95
N LEU A 271 -1.63 3.02 20.28
CA LEU A 271 -0.57 2.11 20.68
C LEU A 271 -0.91 1.50 22.05
N VAL A 272 -1.06 0.18 22.11
CA VAL A 272 -1.43 -0.56 23.33
C VAL A 272 -0.23 -1.25 23.97
N SER A 273 0.71 -1.74 23.17
CA SER A 273 1.93 -2.37 23.70
C SER A 273 3.10 -2.32 22.72
N LYS A 274 4.31 -2.43 23.27
CA LYS A 274 5.57 -2.63 22.56
C LYS A 274 6.29 -3.80 23.21
N LYS A 275 6.73 -4.77 22.42
CA LYS A 275 7.51 -5.93 22.89
C LYS A 275 8.79 -6.05 22.07
N GLU A 276 9.92 -6.22 22.74
CA GLU A 276 11.19 -6.46 22.06
C GLU A 276 11.17 -7.82 21.32
N VAL A 277 11.64 -7.83 20.07
CA VAL A 277 11.83 -9.04 19.24
C VAL A 277 13.32 -9.32 19.05
N THR A 278 14.08 -8.28 18.74
CA THR A 278 15.55 -8.28 18.72
C THR A 278 16.04 -6.97 19.31
N HIS A 279 17.37 -6.82 19.45
CA HIS A 279 18.00 -5.61 19.96
C HIS A 279 17.60 -4.29 19.26
N ASP A 280 17.08 -4.35 18.04
CA ASP A 280 16.65 -3.17 17.28
C ASP A 280 15.28 -3.35 16.60
N THR A 281 14.53 -4.39 16.95
CA THR A 281 13.22 -4.64 16.36
C THR A 281 12.18 -4.86 17.45
N GLN A 282 11.06 -4.16 17.34
CA GLN A 282 9.94 -4.26 18.28
C GLN A 282 8.67 -4.74 17.56
N LEU A 283 7.84 -5.46 18.31
CA LEU A 283 6.48 -5.81 17.98
C LEU A 283 5.56 -4.75 18.62
N PHE A 284 4.99 -3.90 17.77
CA PHE A 284 4.01 -2.88 18.16
C PHE A 284 2.60 -3.43 18.03
N CYS A 285 1.76 -3.23 19.03
CA CYS A 285 0.34 -3.54 18.99
C CYS A 285 -0.49 -2.25 18.96
N PHE A 286 -1.23 -2.03 17.88
CA PHE A 286 -2.16 -0.91 17.75
C PHE A 286 -3.60 -1.39 17.78
N GLN A 287 -4.44 -0.71 18.57
CA GLN A 287 -5.86 -0.97 18.65
C GLN A 287 -6.63 -0.04 17.71
N LEU A 288 -7.51 -0.62 16.90
CA LEU A 288 -8.48 0.07 16.06
C LEU A 288 -9.46 0.90 16.91
N PRO A 289 -9.91 2.05 16.41
CA PRO A 289 -10.86 2.87 17.15
C PRO A 289 -12.20 2.12 17.32
N PRO A 290 -12.97 2.40 18.38
CA PRO A 290 -14.30 1.85 18.57
C PRO A 290 -15.19 2.10 17.35
N GLY A 291 -15.92 1.08 16.90
CA GLY A 291 -16.77 1.16 15.71
C GLY A 291 -16.04 0.87 14.39
N THR A 292 -14.71 0.68 14.40
CA THR A 292 -13.97 0.22 13.23
C THR A 292 -13.74 -1.29 13.26
N HIS A 293 -14.04 -1.93 12.13
CA HIS A 293 -13.64 -3.30 11.85
C HIS A 293 -12.84 -3.32 10.55
N MET A 294 -11.56 -3.67 10.64
CA MET A 294 -10.66 -3.72 9.50
C MET A 294 -9.98 -5.07 9.46
N HIS A 295 -10.24 -5.84 8.40
CA HIS A 295 -9.44 -7.02 8.10
C HIS A 295 -8.36 -6.64 7.08
N ILE A 296 -7.10 -6.96 7.37
CA ILE A 296 -5.97 -6.74 6.45
C ILE A 296 -5.66 -8.07 5.74
N PRO A 297 -6.00 -8.21 4.44
CA PRO A 297 -5.74 -9.44 3.70
C PRO A 297 -4.27 -9.85 3.73
N MET A 298 -4.03 -11.15 3.57
CA MET A 298 -2.67 -11.69 3.48
C MET A 298 -1.90 -11.05 2.34
N GLY A 299 -0.62 -10.76 2.58
CA GLY A 299 0.27 -10.13 1.61
C GLY A 299 -0.05 -8.66 1.29
N ARG A 300 -0.95 -8.02 2.05
CA ARG A 300 -1.21 -6.59 1.98
C ARG A 300 -0.57 -5.85 3.14
N HIS A 301 -0.26 -4.60 2.90
CA HIS A 301 0.27 -3.67 3.89
C HIS A 301 -0.73 -2.55 4.18
N VAL A 302 -0.43 -1.79 5.22
CA VAL A 302 -1.09 -0.51 5.52
C VAL A 302 -0.02 0.56 5.67
N TYR A 303 -0.41 1.81 5.51
CA TYR A 303 0.47 2.94 5.73
C TYR A 303 0.24 3.49 7.14
N LEU A 304 1.33 3.59 7.90
CA LEU A 304 1.36 4.34 9.15
C LEU A 304 1.75 5.78 8.82
N LYS A 305 1.00 6.73 9.38
CA LYS A 305 1.21 8.17 9.20
C LYS A 305 1.31 8.85 10.55
N ALA A 306 2.33 9.69 10.69
CA ALA A 306 2.55 10.53 11.87
C ALA A 306 3.02 11.92 11.46
N SER A 307 2.62 12.93 12.23
CA SER A 307 3.09 14.31 12.04
C SER A 307 4.34 14.54 12.88
N ILE A 308 5.49 14.66 12.24
CA ILE A 308 6.81 14.77 12.88
C ILE A 308 7.40 16.12 12.45
N GLN A 309 7.68 17.00 13.41
CA GLN A 309 8.19 18.36 13.16
C GLN A 309 7.33 19.17 12.16
N GLY A 310 6.00 19.00 12.23
CA GLY A 310 5.05 19.71 11.35
C GLY A 310 4.93 19.14 9.94
N SER A 311 5.55 17.98 9.65
CA SER A 311 5.42 17.28 8.38
C SER A 311 4.78 15.90 8.57
N ASP A 312 3.81 15.57 7.73
CA ASP A 312 3.24 14.22 7.69
C ASP A 312 4.22 13.26 7.01
N ILE A 313 4.71 12.29 7.77
CA ILE A 313 5.56 11.20 7.27
C ILE A 313 4.70 9.96 7.18
N VAL A 314 4.74 9.29 6.02
CA VAL A 314 3.95 8.11 5.72
C VAL A 314 4.89 6.97 5.34
N LYS A 315 4.74 5.81 5.98
CA LYS A 315 5.54 4.61 5.68
C LYS A 315 4.67 3.36 5.69
N PRO A 316 4.85 2.44 4.73
CA PRO A 316 4.11 1.19 4.68
C PRO A 316 4.70 0.15 5.64
N TYR A 317 3.82 -0.63 6.24
CA TYR A 317 4.16 -1.75 7.10
C TYR A 317 3.21 -2.91 6.86
N THR A 318 3.76 -4.11 6.75
CA THR A 318 2.99 -5.34 6.65
C THR A 318 2.65 -5.83 8.04
N PRO A 319 1.36 -5.98 8.38
CA PRO A 319 0.98 -6.54 9.67
C PRO A 319 1.46 -7.98 9.81
N VAL A 320 1.77 -8.35 11.04
CA VAL A 320 2.08 -9.72 11.47
C VAL A 320 1.05 -10.17 12.50
N ASP A 321 1.04 -11.47 12.81
CA ASP A 321 0.31 -11.98 13.97
C ASP A 321 1.11 -11.68 15.26
N GLU A 322 0.45 -11.74 16.42
CA GLU A 322 1.13 -11.51 17.72
C GLU A 322 2.24 -12.52 17.97
N VAL A 323 2.03 -13.76 17.51
CA VAL A 323 2.95 -14.88 17.58
C VAL A 323 2.99 -15.60 16.24
N LEU A 324 4.09 -16.28 15.92
CA LEU A 324 4.26 -16.98 14.64
C LEU A 324 3.19 -18.05 14.37
N ARG A 325 2.67 -18.70 15.42
CA ARG A 325 1.61 -19.71 15.35
C ARG A 325 0.41 -19.32 16.22
N PRO A 326 -0.51 -18.48 15.71
CA PRO A 326 -1.74 -18.20 16.42
C PRO A 326 -2.59 -19.48 16.58
N PRO A 327 -3.33 -19.63 17.70
CA PRO A 327 -4.19 -20.78 17.92
C PRO A 327 -5.37 -20.80 16.93
N LYS A 328 -5.69 -21.99 16.41
CA LYS A 328 -6.73 -22.25 15.38
C LYS A 328 -8.13 -21.71 15.72
N ASN A 329 -8.42 -21.48 17.00
CA ASN A 329 -9.73 -21.07 17.51
C ASN A 329 -9.80 -19.61 17.94
N SER A 330 -8.88 -18.74 17.51
CA SER A 330 -8.99 -17.29 17.70
C SER A 330 -10.04 -16.69 16.77
N ASN A 331 -11.31 -17.11 16.91
CA ASN A 331 -12.49 -16.46 16.30
C ASN A 331 -12.81 -15.12 16.98
N THR A 332 -11.78 -14.34 17.31
CA THR A 332 -11.94 -12.98 17.80
C THR A 332 -11.77 -12.06 16.61
N THR A 333 -12.80 -11.27 16.30
CA THR A 333 -12.66 -10.01 15.58
C THR A 333 -11.65 -9.15 16.33
N SER A 334 -10.36 -9.39 16.10
CA SER A 334 -9.28 -8.69 16.78
C SER A 334 -9.35 -7.22 16.37
N THR A 335 -9.50 -6.36 17.36
CA THR A 335 -9.34 -4.92 17.19
C THR A 335 -7.86 -4.53 17.16
N ASN A 336 -6.96 -5.46 17.47
CA ASN A 336 -5.52 -5.24 17.52
C ASN A 336 -4.85 -5.63 16.20
N ILE A 337 -3.88 -4.81 15.80
CA ILE A 337 -3.03 -5.00 14.63
C ILE A 337 -1.59 -4.94 15.10
N TYR A 338 -0.79 -5.94 14.73
CA TYR A 338 0.60 -6.05 15.15
C TYR A 338 1.55 -5.73 14.00
N PHE A 339 2.64 -5.01 14.30
CA PHE A 339 3.69 -4.71 13.34
C PHE A 339 5.06 -4.99 13.95
N MET A 340 5.90 -5.70 13.20
CA MET A 340 7.29 -5.93 13.57
C MET A 340 8.16 -4.92 12.85
N ILE A 341 8.68 -3.94 13.58
CA ILE A 341 9.34 -2.76 13.02
C ILE A 341 10.75 -2.65 13.58
N LYS A 342 11.73 -2.64 12.66
CA LYS A 342 13.12 -2.35 12.98
C LYS A 342 13.33 -0.85 13.15
N VAL A 343 13.93 -0.46 14.27
CA VAL A 343 14.28 0.91 14.60
C VAL A 343 15.60 1.26 13.91
N TYR A 344 15.59 2.34 13.15
CA TYR A 344 16.78 2.86 12.48
C TYR A 344 17.11 4.20 13.15
N PRO A 345 18.17 4.27 13.98
CA PRO A 345 18.47 5.48 14.77
C PRO A 345 18.63 6.74 13.93
N ASP A 346 19.19 6.60 12.72
CA ASP A 346 19.38 7.70 11.77
C ASP A 346 18.13 8.02 10.93
N GLY A 347 17.04 7.27 11.13
CA GLY A 347 15.76 7.48 10.48
C GLY A 347 14.91 8.56 11.17
N VAL A 348 13.82 8.97 10.52
CA VAL A 348 12.87 9.92 11.11
C VAL A 348 11.65 9.21 11.70
N PHE A 349 11.11 8.23 10.98
CA PHE A 349 9.82 7.63 11.33
C PHE A 349 9.93 6.55 12.42
N THR A 350 10.91 5.65 12.32
CA THR A 350 11.01 4.53 13.27
C THR A 350 11.51 4.94 14.64
N PRO A 351 12.41 5.95 14.82
CA PRO A 351 12.68 6.49 16.15
C PRO A 351 11.47 7.20 16.77
N TYR A 352 10.64 7.87 15.96
CA TYR A 352 9.38 8.44 16.45
C TYR A 352 8.45 7.35 17.01
N LEU A 353 8.27 6.25 16.27
CA LEU A 353 7.46 5.11 16.74
C LEU A 353 8.05 4.48 18.01
N ASP A 354 9.37 4.31 18.06
CA ASP A 354 10.06 3.72 19.20
C ASP A 354 9.87 4.55 20.48
N ASN A 355 9.91 5.88 20.36
CA ASN A 355 9.67 6.81 21.47
C ASN A 355 8.18 7.10 21.72
N LEU A 356 7.26 6.50 20.97
CA LEU A 356 5.84 6.72 21.15
C LEU A 356 5.35 6.10 22.46
N ASP A 357 4.69 6.90 23.28
CA ASP A 357 4.11 6.44 24.54
C ASP A 357 2.91 5.51 24.31
N ILE A 358 2.77 4.51 25.19
CA ILE A 358 1.57 3.67 25.23
C ILE A 358 0.36 4.58 25.53
N GLY A 359 -0.71 4.43 24.76
CA GLY A 359 -1.90 5.28 24.79
C GLY A 359 -1.90 6.40 23.75
N ALA A 360 -0.77 6.69 23.10
CA ALA A 360 -0.72 7.64 21.99
C ALA A 360 -1.19 7.00 20.66
N SER A 361 -1.56 7.83 19.69
CA SER A 361 -2.15 7.38 18.43
C SER A 361 -1.24 7.57 17.22
N VAL A 362 -1.39 6.69 16.23
CA VAL A 362 -0.82 6.79 14.88
C VAL A 362 -1.94 6.56 13.87
N SER A 363 -1.97 7.32 12.78
CA SER A 363 -2.96 7.12 11.73
C SER A 363 -2.59 5.91 10.86
N ILE A 364 -3.49 4.94 10.73
CA ILE A 364 -3.32 3.72 9.93
C ILE A 364 -4.29 3.72 8.75
N SER A 365 -3.78 3.48 7.54
CA SER A 365 -4.58 3.47 6.31
C SER A 365 -5.45 2.21 6.16
N SER A 366 -6.40 2.25 5.23
CA SER A 366 -7.00 1.04 4.66
C SER A 366 -5.93 0.14 4.00
N PRO A 367 -6.16 -1.19 3.90
CA PRO A 367 -5.22 -2.12 3.27
C PRO A 367 -4.91 -1.79 1.82
N ASP A 368 -3.64 -1.93 1.44
CA ASP A 368 -3.13 -1.75 0.09
C ASP A 368 -2.20 -2.90 -0.32
N GLY A 369 -1.93 -3.04 -1.61
CA GLY A 369 -1.07 -4.08 -2.16
C GLY A 369 -1.77 -5.03 -3.14
N SER A 370 -0.95 -5.64 -3.99
CA SER A 370 -1.40 -6.44 -5.14
C SER A 370 -1.48 -7.94 -4.86
N PHE A 371 -0.92 -8.43 -3.75
CA PHE A 371 -0.93 -9.85 -3.45
C PHE A 371 -2.35 -10.39 -3.28
N THR A 372 -2.55 -11.60 -3.76
CA THR A 372 -3.82 -12.32 -3.67
C THR A 372 -3.54 -13.78 -3.32
N VAL A 373 -4.22 -14.26 -2.28
CA VAL A 373 -4.18 -15.68 -1.86
C VAL A 373 -4.59 -16.63 -3.00
N ARG A 374 -5.30 -16.14 -4.02
CA ARG A 374 -5.61 -16.95 -5.22
C ARG A 374 -4.36 -17.44 -5.96
N SER A 375 -3.25 -16.69 -5.89
CA SER A 375 -1.97 -17.11 -6.47
C SER A 375 -1.44 -18.40 -5.83
N LEU A 376 -1.86 -18.71 -4.59
CA LEU A 376 -1.44 -19.91 -3.86
C LEU A 376 -2.31 -21.13 -4.13
N ARG A 377 -3.44 -20.99 -4.85
CA ARG A 377 -4.49 -22.03 -4.95
C ARG A 377 -3.96 -23.37 -5.46
N ASP A 378 -3.09 -23.31 -6.47
CA ASP A 378 -2.55 -24.51 -7.11
C ASP A 378 -1.07 -24.72 -6.80
N VAL A 379 -0.48 -23.88 -5.94
CA VAL A 379 0.93 -23.97 -5.58
C VAL A 379 1.16 -25.22 -4.76
N THR A 380 2.20 -25.98 -5.11
CA THR A 380 2.66 -27.14 -4.36
C THR A 380 3.99 -26.87 -3.65
N HIS A 381 4.80 -25.93 -4.16
CA HIS A 381 6.09 -25.55 -3.57
C HIS A 381 6.15 -24.02 -3.41
N LEU A 382 6.26 -23.56 -2.17
CA LEU A 382 6.35 -22.14 -1.85
C LEU A 382 7.77 -21.80 -1.39
N TYR A 383 8.43 -20.91 -2.12
CA TYR A 383 9.78 -20.41 -1.79
C TYR A 383 9.68 -18.97 -1.32
N LEU A 384 10.25 -18.68 -0.15
CA LEU A 384 10.24 -17.37 0.48
C LEU A 384 11.68 -16.86 0.55
N LEU A 385 11.96 -15.71 -0.03
CA LEU A 385 13.26 -15.02 0.05
C LEU A 385 13.08 -13.72 0.82
N ALA A 386 13.60 -13.68 2.06
CA ALA A 386 13.40 -12.55 2.97
C ALA A 386 14.73 -11.95 3.40
N ALA A 387 14.84 -10.63 3.43
CA ALA A 387 15.96 -9.94 4.07
C ALA A 387 15.48 -8.98 5.17
N GLY A 388 15.98 -9.17 6.40
CA GLY A 388 15.60 -8.37 7.57
C GLY A 388 14.07 -8.33 7.78
N THR A 389 13.50 -7.12 7.89
CA THR A 389 12.04 -6.93 8.05
C THR A 389 11.21 -7.33 6.83
N GLY A 390 11.84 -7.68 5.70
CA GLY A 390 11.17 -8.37 4.59
C GLY A 390 10.55 -9.72 4.98
N PHE A 391 10.88 -10.23 6.17
CA PHE A 391 10.22 -11.38 6.78
C PHE A 391 8.74 -11.14 7.13
N THR A 392 8.30 -9.91 7.37
CA THR A 392 6.92 -9.61 7.82
C THR A 392 5.81 -10.18 6.93
N PRO A 393 5.80 -10.02 5.59
CA PRO A 393 4.83 -10.74 4.75
C PRO A 393 5.03 -12.26 4.78
N MET A 394 6.28 -12.72 4.92
CA MET A 394 6.62 -14.15 4.90
C MET A 394 6.10 -14.88 6.14
N ALA A 395 6.11 -14.25 7.32
CA ALA A 395 5.61 -14.85 8.55
C ALA A 395 4.14 -15.30 8.41
N ARG A 396 3.28 -14.41 7.88
CA ARG A 396 1.87 -14.71 7.65
C ARG A 396 1.70 -15.74 6.52
N LEU A 397 2.47 -15.66 5.44
CA LEU A 397 2.44 -16.65 4.37
C LEU A 397 2.85 -18.05 4.84
N LEU A 398 3.88 -18.13 5.67
CA LEU A 398 4.37 -19.38 6.26
C LEU A 398 3.29 -20.03 7.12
N HIS A 399 2.66 -19.25 8.01
CA HIS A 399 1.54 -19.72 8.81
C HIS A 399 0.39 -20.27 7.93
N LEU A 400 -0.04 -19.51 6.92
CA LEU A 400 -1.11 -19.90 6.00
C LEU A 400 -0.77 -21.19 5.23
N ALA A 401 0.46 -21.27 4.69
CA ALA A 401 0.91 -22.41 3.92
C ALA A 401 0.91 -23.71 4.75
N LEU A 402 1.32 -23.60 6.01
CA LEU A 402 1.42 -24.75 6.90
C LEU A 402 0.07 -25.12 7.53
N GLN A 403 -0.78 -24.16 7.89
CA GLN A 403 -2.03 -24.47 8.59
C GLN A 403 -3.25 -24.66 7.67
N ASP A 404 -3.38 -23.86 6.62
CA ASP A 404 -4.62 -23.76 5.84
C ASP A 404 -4.52 -24.31 4.41
N LEU A 405 -3.30 -24.50 3.88
CA LEU A 405 -3.07 -24.90 2.49
C LEU A 405 -2.35 -26.25 2.39
N PRO A 406 -3.07 -27.38 2.55
CA PRO A 406 -2.46 -28.72 2.44
C PRO A 406 -1.97 -29.05 1.02
N THR A 407 -2.37 -28.26 0.01
CA THR A 407 -1.84 -28.37 -1.36
C THR A 407 -0.37 -28.02 -1.44
N ILE A 408 0.12 -27.13 -0.57
CA ILE A 408 1.53 -26.78 -0.47
C ILE A 408 2.26 -27.89 0.28
N ARG A 409 2.99 -28.71 -0.47
CA ARG A 409 3.73 -29.88 0.02
C ARG A 409 5.09 -29.50 0.59
N LYS A 410 5.68 -28.39 0.14
CA LYS A 410 6.96 -27.88 0.64
C LYS A 410 6.94 -26.37 0.73
N THR A 411 7.41 -25.83 1.85
CA THR A 411 7.63 -24.39 2.06
C THR A 411 9.06 -24.18 2.51
N LYS A 412 9.88 -23.49 1.70
CA LYS A 412 11.26 -23.15 2.06
C LYS A 412 11.40 -21.64 2.25
N LEU A 413 12.08 -21.22 3.31
CA LEU A 413 12.46 -19.81 3.53
C LEU A 413 13.98 -19.68 3.54
N MET A 414 14.52 -18.81 2.68
CA MET A 414 15.91 -18.35 2.78
C MET A 414 15.90 -16.98 3.44
N PHE A 415 16.44 -16.89 4.65
CA PHE A 415 16.35 -15.70 5.49
C PHE A 415 17.71 -15.03 5.65
N PHE A 416 17.84 -13.84 5.07
CA PHE A 416 19.06 -13.06 5.02
C PHE A 416 19.07 -12.01 6.14
N ASN A 417 20.08 -12.09 7.00
CA ASN A 417 20.29 -11.14 8.09
C ASN A 417 21.77 -10.72 8.14
N ARG A 418 22.09 -9.73 8.98
CA ARG A 418 23.48 -9.30 9.15
C ARG A 418 24.19 -10.22 10.11
N GLN A 419 23.67 -10.33 11.33
CA GLN A 419 24.18 -11.20 12.39
C GLN A 419 23.07 -12.13 12.90
N GLU A 420 23.43 -13.13 13.70
CA GLU A 420 22.47 -14.09 14.26
C GLU A 420 21.42 -13.39 15.16
N ARG A 421 21.84 -12.37 15.92
CA ARG A 421 20.94 -11.55 16.75
C ARG A 421 19.94 -10.68 15.96
N ASP A 422 20.10 -10.58 14.64
CA ASP A 422 19.18 -9.87 13.76
C ASP A 422 18.06 -10.77 13.24
N ILE A 423 18.10 -12.09 13.50
CA ILE A 423 17.10 -13.04 12.99
C ILE A 423 15.81 -12.90 13.79
N LEU A 424 14.75 -12.47 13.11
CA LEU A 424 13.43 -12.25 13.69
C LEU A 424 12.78 -13.59 14.00
N TRP A 425 12.32 -13.79 15.24
CA TRP A 425 11.67 -15.04 15.69
C TRP A 425 12.49 -16.31 15.42
N HIS A 426 13.82 -16.25 15.62
CA HIS A 426 14.72 -17.37 15.36
C HIS A 426 14.28 -18.66 16.08
N SER A 427 14.07 -18.59 17.40
CA SER A 427 13.68 -19.77 18.20
C SER A 427 12.33 -20.33 17.78
N GLU A 428 11.36 -19.47 17.47
CA GLU A 428 10.02 -19.87 17.03
C GLU A 428 10.05 -20.52 15.64
N LEU A 429 10.92 -20.04 14.74
CA LEU A 429 11.13 -20.61 13.41
C LEU A 429 11.81 -21.98 13.48
N GLU A 430 12.83 -22.14 14.33
CA GLU A 430 13.48 -23.43 14.58
C GLU A 430 12.49 -24.45 15.13
N GLN A 431 11.71 -24.05 16.15
CA GLN A 431 10.68 -24.91 16.70
C GLN A 431 9.64 -25.31 15.64
N LEU A 432 9.16 -24.34 14.84
CA LEU A 432 8.20 -24.60 13.77
C LEU A 432 8.73 -25.65 12.78
N CYS A 433 9.97 -25.48 12.30
CA CYS A 433 10.55 -26.41 11.34
C CYS A 433 10.91 -27.77 11.95
N SER A 434 11.14 -27.86 13.27
CA SER A 434 11.31 -29.15 13.96
C SER A 434 10.01 -29.98 14.04
N GLU A 435 8.85 -29.31 14.01
CA GLU A 435 7.53 -29.93 14.16
C GLU A 435 6.79 -30.11 12.82
N GLU A 436 7.14 -29.34 11.80
CA GLU A 436 6.48 -29.34 10.48
C GLU A 436 7.46 -29.80 9.38
N GLU A 437 7.36 -31.06 8.95
CA GLU A 437 8.23 -31.65 7.91
C GLU A 437 8.20 -30.88 6.56
N ARG A 438 7.10 -30.18 6.29
CA ARG A 438 6.94 -29.34 5.10
C ARG A 438 7.70 -28.02 5.18
N CYS A 439 8.16 -27.61 6.36
CA CYS A 439 8.94 -26.39 6.61
C CYS A 439 10.43 -26.68 6.43
N GLN A 440 11.15 -25.77 5.76
CA GLN A 440 12.61 -25.77 5.77
C GLN A 440 13.11 -24.33 5.74
N ILE A 441 14.07 -24.00 6.59
CA ILE A 441 14.63 -22.66 6.66
C ILE A 441 16.14 -22.74 6.47
N GLU A 442 16.67 -21.80 5.68
CA GLU A 442 18.10 -21.62 5.50
C GLU A 442 18.47 -20.17 5.83
N TYR A 443 19.24 -19.98 6.89
CA TYR A 443 19.72 -18.67 7.30
C TYR A 443 21.02 -18.31 6.57
N VAL A 444 21.10 -17.06 6.12
CA VAL A 444 22.27 -16.50 5.45
C VAL A 444 22.69 -15.23 6.19
N LEU A 445 23.92 -15.21 6.70
CA LEU A 445 24.46 -14.08 7.45
C LEU A 445 25.55 -13.35 6.67
N SER A 446 25.45 -12.02 6.56
CA SER A 446 26.48 -11.21 5.90
C SER A 446 27.66 -10.84 6.80
N GLU A 447 27.46 -10.79 8.13
CA GLU A 447 28.47 -10.55 9.16
C GLU A 447 28.34 -11.59 10.31
N PRO A 448 28.46 -12.90 10.03
CA PRO A 448 28.33 -13.95 11.02
C PRO A 448 29.44 -13.95 12.08
N ALA A 449 29.12 -14.45 13.26
CA ALA A 449 30.13 -14.82 14.25
C ALA A 449 31.03 -15.98 13.76
N GLY A 450 32.18 -16.17 14.39
CA GLY A 450 33.11 -17.25 14.07
C GLY A 450 32.49 -18.65 14.23
N SER A 451 31.57 -18.81 15.18
CA SER A 451 30.83 -20.05 15.47
C SER A 451 29.76 -20.41 14.44
N TRP A 452 29.41 -19.51 13.52
CA TRP A 452 28.33 -19.72 12.57
C TRP A 452 28.67 -20.81 11.54
N THR A 453 27.89 -21.88 11.51
CA THR A 453 28.09 -23.00 10.57
C THR A 453 27.20 -22.91 9.33
N GLY A 454 26.22 -21.99 9.32
CA GLY A 454 25.30 -21.79 8.20
C GLY A 454 25.91 -21.00 7.03
N ARG A 455 25.05 -20.65 6.07
CA ARG A 455 25.47 -19.91 4.86
C ARG A 455 25.92 -18.49 5.20
N ARG A 456 26.83 -17.96 4.38
CA ARG A 456 27.47 -16.65 4.58
C ARG A 456 27.34 -15.78 3.33
N GLY A 457 27.31 -14.47 3.52
CA GLY A 457 27.35 -13.49 2.43
C GLY A 457 26.00 -12.83 2.13
N ARG A 458 25.82 -12.45 0.86
CA ARG A 458 24.58 -11.85 0.33
C ARG A 458 23.99 -12.77 -0.73
N ILE A 459 22.77 -12.50 -1.16
CA ILE A 459 22.10 -13.31 -2.18
C ILE A 459 22.94 -13.40 -3.46
N GLU A 460 23.10 -14.62 -3.96
CA GLU A 460 23.85 -14.94 -5.17
C GLU A 460 23.23 -16.13 -5.90
N ALA A 461 23.55 -16.28 -7.18
CA ALA A 461 22.98 -17.33 -8.03
C ALA A 461 23.22 -18.75 -7.48
N ALA A 462 24.43 -19.02 -6.97
CA ALA A 462 24.82 -20.32 -6.45
C ALA A 462 23.95 -20.76 -5.26
N MET A 463 23.52 -19.81 -4.41
CA MET A 463 22.64 -20.12 -3.29
C MET A 463 21.26 -20.61 -3.75
N LEU A 464 20.77 -20.10 -4.89
CA LEU A 464 19.43 -20.40 -5.39
C LEU A 464 19.36 -21.71 -6.18
N GLN A 465 20.46 -22.12 -6.84
CA GLN A 465 20.48 -23.27 -7.77
C GLN A 465 20.09 -24.61 -7.12
N GLY A 466 20.38 -24.79 -5.82
CA GLY A 466 19.90 -25.95 -5.03
C GLY A 466 18.74 -25.63 -4.09
N PHE A 467 18.41 -24.36 -3.90
CA PHE A 467 17.32 -23.97 -3.01
C PHE A 467 15.96 -24.01 -3.72
N LEU A 468 15.91 -23.51 -4.96
CA LEU A 468 14.70 -23.38 -5.79
C LEU A 468 14.48 -24.63 -6.65
N GLU A 469 14.25 -25.76 -6.00
CA GLU A 469 14.01 -27.03 -6.67
C GLU A 469 12.68 -27.01 -7.46
N ARG A 470 12.63 -27.70 -8.61
CA ARG A 470 11.42 -27.80 -9.43
C ARG A 470 11.09 -29.27 -9.74
N PRO A 471 10.51 -30.02 -8.79
CA PRO A 471 10.02 -31.37 -9.07
C PRO A 471 9.05 -31.36 -10.26
N GLY A 472 9.05 -32.41 -11.08
CA GLY A 472 8.40 -32.38 -12.40
C GLY A 472 6.89 -32.08 -12.43
N ASP A 473 6.16 -32.38 -11.35
CA ASP A 473 4.73 -32.08 -11.19
C ASP A 473 4.47 -30.83 -10.32
N SER A 474 5.52 -30.10 -9.95
CA SER A 474 5.41 -28.98 -9.03
C SER A 474 4.89 -27.70 -9.69
N LYS A 475 4.04 -26.98 -8.95
CA LYS A 475 3.70 -25.59 -9.24
C LYS A 475 4.37 -24.75 -8.17
N CYS A 476 5.32 -23.93 -8.59
CA CYS A 476 6.16 -23.18 -7.68
C CYS A 476 5.73 -21.71 -7.63
N LEU A 477 5.81 -21.10 -6.46
CA LEU A 477 5.72 -19.65 -6.29
C LEU A 477 6.90 -19.17 -5.45
N VAL A 478 7.59 -18.14 -5.93
CA VAL A 478 8.69 -17.49 -5.22
C VAL A 478 8.24 -16.11 -4.75
N CYS A 479 8.15 -15.94 -3.43
CA CYS A 479 7.86 -14.66 -2.80
C CYS A 479 9.15 -13.99 -2.34
N VAL A 480 9.33 -12.71 -2.67
CA VAL A 480 10.55 -11.95 -2.36
C VAL A 480 10.20 -10.68 -1.60
N CYS A 481 10.92 -10.39 -0.51
CA CYS A 481 10.81 -9.11 0.18
C CYS A 481 12.08 -8.77 0.95
N GLY A 482 12.45 -7.50 0.95
CA GLY A 482 13.63 -6.98 1.63
C GLY A 482 13.97 -5.57 1.12
N PRO A 483 15.14 -5.03 1.50
CA PRO A 483 15.63 -3.77 0.95
C PRO A 483 15.59 -3.76 -0.58
N THR A 484 15.36 -2.60 -1.21
CA THR A 484 15.18 -2.47 -2.66
C THR A 484 16.25 -3.21 -3.47
N GLY A 485 17.54 -3.00 -3.15
CA GLY A 485 18.63 -3.67 -3.85
C GLY A 485 18.68 -5.18 -3.65
N PHE A 486 18.19 -5.71 -2.51
CA PHE A 486 18.02 -7.15 -2.32
C PHE A 486 16.89 -7.68 -3.19
N THR A 487 15.72 -7.03 -3.16
CA THR A 487 14.52 -7.49 -3.86
C THR A 487 14.73 -7.49 -5.38
N GLU A 488 15.33 -6.45 -5.94
CA GLU A 488 15.63 -6.36 -7.38
C GLU A 488 16.60 -7.46 -7.82
N LEU A 489 17.70 -7.65 -7.08
CA LEU A 489 18.69 -8.69 -7.37
C LEU A 489 18.08 -10.09 -7.22
N ALA A 490 17.32 -10.34 -6.16
CA ALA A 490 16.65 -11.63 -5.92
C ALA A 490 15.70 -11.98 -7.07
N VAL A 491 14.86 -11.03 -7.52
CA VAL A 491 13.95 -11.25 -8.66
C VAL A 491 14.74 -11.55 -9.93
N GLN A 492 15.82 -10.82 -10.20
CA GLN A 492 16.69 -11.09 -11.35
C GLN A 492 17.28 -12.50 -11.30
N LEU A 493 17.83 -12.92 -10.16
CA LEU A 493 18.44 -14.23 -9.98
C LEU A 493 17.40 -15.36 -10.08
N VAL A 494 16.20 -15.18 -9.54
CA VAL A 494 15.11 -16.15 -9.64
C VAL A 494 14.68 -16.34 -11.11
N LYS A 495 14.60 -15.25 -11.90
CA LYS A 495 14.34 -15.34 -13.35
C LYS A 495 15.44 -16.09 -14.10
N GLN A 496 16.70 -15.93 -13.71
CA GLN A 496 17.83 -16.68 -14.27
C GLN A 496 17.74 -18.19 -13.98
N GLN A 497 17.04 -18.59 -12.91
CA GLN A 497 16.71 -19.99 -12.61
C GLN A 497 15.49 -20.51 -13.41
N GLY A 498 14.98 -19.72 -14.36
CA GLY A 498 13.91 -20.12 -15.27
C GLY A 498 12.49 -19.99 -14.71
N PHE A 499 12.31 -19.23 -13.63
CA PHE A 499 10.98 -18.87 -13.12
C PHE A 499 10.40 -17.72 -13.95
N SER A 500 9.14 -17.86 -14.34
CA SER A 500 8.37 -16.84 -15.06
C SER A 500 7.89 -15.72 -14.13
N GLU A 501 7.45 -14.60 -14.69
CA GLU A 501 6.85 -13.49 -13.90
C GLU A 501 5.64 -13.94 -13.07
N GLU A 502 4.87 -14.91 -13.57
CA GLU A 502 3.68 -15.43 -12.88
C GLU A 502 4.04 -16.31 -11.66
N GLU A 503 5.23 -16.89 -11.66
CA GLU A 503 5.78 -17.69 -10.56
C GLU A 503 6.54 -16.84 -9.53
N ILE A 504 6.58 -15.51 -9.70
CA ILE A 504 7.31 -14.60 -8.82
C ILE A 504 6.36 -13.53 -8.25
N HIS A 505 6.42 -13.33 -6.94
CA HIS A 505 5.79 -12.19 -6.30
C HIS A 505 6.80 -11.41 -5.45
N ALA A 506 7.14 -10.20 -5.90
CA ALA A 506 7.92 -9.27 -5.10
C ALA A 506 7.00 -8.36 -4.29
N PHE A 507 7.08 -8.45 -2.96
CA PHE A 507 6.41 -7.50 -2.07
C PHE A 507 7.14 -6.17 -2.13
N GLN A 508 6.42 -5.15 -2.61
CA GLN A 508 6.90 -3.78 -2.71
C GLN A 508 6.11 -2.93 -1.70
N GLY A 509 6.84 -2.36 -0.73
CA GLY A 509 6.33 -1.50 0.33
C GLY A 509 7.44 -0.59 0.78
#